data_AF-A0A1G0IH10-F1
#
_entry.id   AF-A0A1G0IH10-F1
#
_cell.length_a   1.000
_cell.length_b   1.000
_cell.length_c   1.000
_cell.angle_alpha   90.00
_cell.angle_beta   90.00
_cell.angle_gamma   90.00
#
_symmetry.space_group_name_H-M   'P 1'
#
loop_
_entity.id
_entity.type
_entity.pdbx_description
1 polymer ?
#
loop_
_entity_poly.entity_id
_entity_poly.type
_entity_poly.pdbx_seq_one_letter_code
_entity_poly.pdbx_strand_id
1 'polypeptide(L)'
;MLKKINEGRVESDSGFSIHIKGLECLKYEDNEHSIEFEWNYDPSANKTYVYVSDVRDINGTEKNKIMNNIKEAVNLLDGNFEVV
;
A
#
# COMPACT_ATOMS: atom_id res chain seq x y z
N MET A 1 11.00 5.48 -28.70
CA MET A 1 9.98 6.26 -27.96
C MET A 1 9.57 5.40 -26.77
N LEU A 2 10.04 5.72 -25.56
CA LEU A 2 9.80 4.90 -24.37
C LEU A 2 8.36 5.14 -23.91
N LYS A 3 7.52 4.08 -23.95
CA LYS A 3 6.17 4.13 -23.40
C LYS A 3 6.27 4.19 -21.88
N LYS A 4 5.73 5.27 -21.30
CA LYS A 4 5.63 5.51 -19.86
C LYS A 4 4.80 4.37 -19.26
N ILE A 5 5.34 3.65 -18.27
CA ILE A 5 4.62 2.60 -17.53
C ILE A 5 3.42 3.28 -16.85
N ASN A 6 2.21 2.87 -17.21
CA ASN A 6 0.95 3.50 -16.79
C ASN A 6 0.04 2.47 -16.08
N GLU A 7 0.59 1.48 -15.37
CA GLU A 7 -0.18 0.30 -14.92
C GLU A 7 0.25 -0.26 -13.54
N GLY A 8 0.68 0.57 -12.62
CA GLY A 8 0.99 0.14 -11.26
C GLY A 8 -0.21 0.19 -10.30
N ARG A 9 -1.45 -0.08 -10.73
CA ARG A 9 -2.67 0.08 -9.90
C ARG A 9 -3.47 -1.22 -9.81
N VAL A 10 -3.86 -1.60 -8.60
CA VAL A 10 -4.77 -2.71 -8.31
C VAL A 10 -6.03 -2.14 -7.65
N GLU A 11 -7.20 -2.55 -8.12
CA GLU A 11 -8.50 -2.18 -7.57
C GLU A 11 -9.16 -3.42 -6.94
N SER A 12 -9.76 -3.24 -5.78
CA SER A 12 -10.53 -4.26 -5.08
C SER A 12 -12.02 -4.11 -5.36
N ASP A 13 -12.74 -5.23 -5.49
CA ASP A 13 -14.22 -5.25 -5.56
C ASP A 13 -14.85 -4.60 -4.31
N SER A 14 -14.11 -4.51 -3.21
CA SER A 14 -14.50 -3.83 -1.97
C SER A 14 -14.37 -2.29 -2.03
N GLY A 15 -13.99 -1.72 -3.18
CA GLY A 15 -14.04 -0.28 -3.43
C GLY A 15 -12.82 0.52 -2.97
N PHE A 16 -11.65 -0.12 -2.83
CA PHE A 16 -10.38 0.56 -2.61
C PHE A 16 -9.38 0.23 -3.71
N SER A 17 -8.33 1.03 -3.85
CA SER A 17 -7.24 0.79 -4.79
C SER A 17 -5.88 1.07 -4.19
N ILE A 18 -4.86 0.36 -4.64
CA ILE A 18 -3.46 0.64 -4.33
C ILE A 18 -2.69 0.90 -5.61
N HIS A 19 -1.86 1.92 -5.63
CA HIS A 19 -1.03 2.22 -6.79
C HIS A 19 0.40 2.64 -6.47
N ILE A 20 1.32 2.29 -7.37
CA ILE A 20 2.72 2.71 -7.36
C ILE A 20 2.79 4.18 -7.77
N LYS A 21 3.16 5.05 -6.83
CA LYS A 21 3.39 6.47 -7.06
C LYS A 21 4.86 6.78 -7.34
N GLY A 22 5.77 5.96 -6.81
CA GLY A 22 7.21 6.09 -7.01
C GLY A 22 7.94 4.79 -6.70
N LEU A 23 9.28 4.80 -6.81
CA LEU A 23 10.11 3.60 -6.67
C LEU A 23 9.88 2.87 -5.33
N GLU A 24 9.62 3.63 -4.26
CA GLU A 24 9.46 3.14 -2.88
C GLU A 24 8.17 3.68 -2.24
N CYS A 25 7.22 4.15 -3.06
CA CYS A 25 6.01 4.81 -2.59
C CYS A 25 4.77 4.20 -3.24
N LEU A 26 3.87 3.74 -2.38
CA LEU A 26 2.54 3.25 -2.72
C LEU A 26 1.50 4.23 -2.19
N LYS A 27 0.33 4.22 -2.83
CA LYS A 27 -0.80 5.04 -2.43
C LYS A 27 -2.07 4.21 -2.40
N TYR A 28 -2.74 4.24 -1.25
CA TYR A 28 -4.06 3.69 -1.01
C TYR A 28 -5.10 4.77 -1.27
N GLU A 29 -6.18 4.42 -1.96
CA GLU A 29 -7.34 5.29 -2.13
C GLU A 29 -8.64 4.50 -1.94
N ASP A 30 -9.56 5.05 -1.16
CA ASP A 30 -10.98 4.69 -1.16
C ASP A 30 -11.84 5.95 -1.37
N ASN A 31 -13.15 5.85 -1.15
CA ASN A 31 -14.07 6.98 -1.36
C ASN A 31 -13.82 8.18 -0.43
N GLU A 32 -13.14 7.98 0.71
CA GLU A 32 -13.01 8.97 1.79
C GLU A 32 -11.55 9.31 2.10
N HIS A 33 -10.62 8.40 1.79
CA HIS A 33 -9.22 8.50 2.19
C HIS A 33 -8.27 8.29 1.02
N SER A 34 -7.16 9.02 1.08
CA SER A 34 -6.03 8.91 0.17
C SER A 34 -4.77 8.92 1.02
N ILE A 35 -4.10 7.77 1.13
CA ILE A 35 -3.00 7.56 2.07
C ILE A 35 -1.77 7.10 1.31
N GLU A 36 -0.67 7.79 1.50
CA GLU A 36 0.62 7.41 0.95
C GLU A 36 1.40 6.63 2.00
N PHE A 37 2.11 5.61 1.55
CA PHE A 37 2.92 4.77 2.41
C PHE A 37 4.14 4.25 1.67
N GLU A 38 5.19 4.01 2.42
CA GLU A 38 6.50 3.66 1.89
C GLU A 38 6.78 2.17 2.06
N TRP A 39 7.68 1.63 1.26
CA TRP A 39 8.16 0.27 1.42
C TRP A 39 9.68 0.19 1.26
N ASN A 40 10.30 -0.71 2.00
CA ASN A 40 11.74 -0.93 1.95
C ASN A 40 12.06 -2.43 2.06
N TYR A 41 13.02 -2.89 1.24
CA TYR A 41 13.47 -4.28 1.27
C TYR A 41 14.70 -4.43 2.19
N ASP A 42 14.58 -5.27 3.21
CA ASP A 42 15.72 -5.72 4.02
C ASP A 42 16.31 -7.02 3.43
N PRO A 43 17.50 -6.95 2.82
CA PRO A 43 18.16 -8.13 2.26
C PRO A 43 18.63 -9.12 3.32
N SER A 44 18.87 -8.69 4.56
CA SER A 44 19.32 -9.55 5.66
C SER A 44 18.20 -10.46 6.13
N ALA A 45 16.98 -9.94 6.15
CA ALA A 45 15.76 -10.67 6.52
C ALA A 45 15.07 -11.33 5.31
N ASN A 46 15.51 -11.04 4.07
CA ASN A 46 14.83 -11.38 2.83
C ASN A 46 13.34 -11.00 2.91
N LYS A 47 13.07 -9.77 3.33
CA LYS A 47 11.72 -9.29 3.67
C LYS A 47 11.54 -7.83 3.28
N THR A 48 10.38 -7.51 2.75
CA THR A 48 9.94 -6.15 2.44
C THR A 48 9.05 -5.63 3.55
N TYR A 49 9.42 -4.50 4.15
CA TYR A 49 8.62 -3.79 5.14
C TYR A 49 7.79 -2.69 4.49
N VAL A 50 6.53 -2.57 4.89
CA VAL A 50 5.58 -1.56 4.41
C VAL A 50 5.21 -0.65 5.58
N TYR A 51 5.48 0.64 5.46
CA TYR A 51 5.33 1.64 6.53
C TYR A 51 4.15 2.57 6.27
N VAL A 52 3.07 2.42 7.04
CA VAL A 52 1.85 3.23 6.88
C VAL A 52 1.83 4.36 7.90
N SER A 53 2.53 5.46 7.63
CA SER A 53 2.74 6.56 8.58
C SER A 53 1.56 7.51 8.74
N ASP A 54 0.69 7.61 7.73
CA ASP A 54 -0.29 8.70 7.57
C ASP A 54 -1.68 8.38 8.14
N VAL A 55 -1.88 7.21 8.74
CA VAL A 55 -3.13 6.80 9.41
C VAL A 55 -3.23 7.29 10.87
N ARG A 56 -2.35 8.20 11.31
CA ARG A 56 -2.29 8.64 12.73
C ARG A 56 -3.48 9.50 13.16
N ASP A 57 -4.03 10.30 12.26
CA ASP A 57 -5.10 11.26 12.55
C ASP A 57 -6.51 10.76 12.17
N ILE A 58 -6.60 9.49 11.76
CA ILE A 58 -7.87 8.83 11.40
C ILE A 58 -8.48 8.19 12.64
N ASN A 59 -9.81 8.20 12.74
CA ASN A 59 -10.49 7.60 13.90
C ASN A 59 -10.17 6.09 14.03
N GLY A 60 -10.26 5.54 15.23
CA GLY A 60 -9.77 4.17 15.51
C GLY A 60 -10.43 3.07 14.67
N THR A 61 -11.71 3.22 14.32
CA THR A 61 -12.44 2.22 13.51
C THR A 61 -12.04 2.29 12.04
N GLU A 62 -11.97 3.49 11.47
CA GLU A 62 -11.51 3.73 10.09
C GLU A 62 -10.06 3.32 9.91
N LYS A 63 -9.20 3.65 10.89
CA LYS A 63 -7.80 3.23 10.90
C LYS A 63 -7.67 1.71 10.77
N ASN A 64 -8.44 0.95 11.55
CA ASN A 64 -8.41 -0.51 11.48
C ASN A 64 -8.86 -1.05 10.12
N LYS A 65 -9.91 -0.45 9.54
CA LYS A 65 -10.39 -0.80 8.20
C LYS A 65 -9.31 -0.57 7.14
N ILE A 66 -8.70 0.61 7.14
CA ILE A 66 -7.64 0.98 6.19
C ILE A 66 -6.42 0.05 6.34
N MET A 67 -5.97 -0.19 7.58
CA MET A 67 -4.86 -1.11 7.82
C MET A 67 -5.15 -2.54 7.36
N ASN A 68 -6.40 -3.01 7.48
CA ASN A 68 -6.80 -4.31 6.96
C ASN A 68 -6.79 -4.32 5.43
N ASN A 69 -7.33 -3.29 4.77
CA ASN A 69 -7.31 -3.18 3.31
C ASN A 69 -5.86 -3.17 2.77
N ILE A 70 -4.95 -2.43 3.42
CA ILE A 70 -3.53 -2.41 3.05
C ILE A 70 -2.90 -3.79 3.24
N LYS A 71 -3.16 -4.48 4.35
CA LYS A 71 -2.67 -5.84 4.58
C LYS A 71 -3.18 -6.83 3.54
N GLU A 72 -4.47 -6.78 3.21
CA GLU A 72 -5.07 -7.61 2.17
C GLU A 72 -4.38 -7.39 0.82
N ALA A 73 -4.18 -6.14 0.43
CA ALA A 73 -3.54 -5.81 -0.83
C ALA A 73 -2.05 -6.18 -0.87
N VAL A 74 -1.31 -6.01 0.24
CA VAL A 74 0.09 -6.43 0.35
C VAL A 74 0.21 -7.96 0.26
N ASN A 75 -0.75 -8.72 0.80
CA ASN A 75 -0.79 -10.18 0.67
C ASN A 75 -1.03 -10.67 -0.77
N LEU A 76 -1.49 -9.80 -1.68
CA LEU A 76 -1.63 -10.13 -3.11
C LEU A 76 -0.33 -9.94 -3.89
N LEU A 77 0.68 -9.30 -3.30
CA LEU A 77 1.97 -9.08 -3.94
C LEU A 77 2.83 -10.34 -3.85
N ASP A 78 3.54 -10.65 -4.93
CA ASP A 78 4.51 -11.75 -4.96
C ASP A 78 5.78 -11.34 -4.17
N GLY A 79 6.07 -12.04 -3.07
CA GLY A 79 7.22 -11.76 -2.20
C GLY A 79 6.94 -11.94 -0.71
N ASN A 80 7.94 -11.65 0.13
CA ASN A 80 7.84 -11.75 1.59
C ASN A 80 7.63 -10.36 2.19
N PHE A 81 6.38 -9.97 2.43
CA PHE A 81 6.02 -8.64 2.91
C PHE A 81 5.58 -8.65 4.39
N GLU A 82 5.85 -7.55 5.09
CA GLU A 82 5.37 -7.28 6.45
C GLU A 82 4.90 -5.83 6.56
N VAL A 83 3.68 -5.61 7.04
CA VAL A 83 3.12 -4.27 7.30
C VAL A 83 3.45 -3.86 8.73
N VAL A 84 4.12 -2.72 8.89
CA VAL A 84 4.62 -2.16 10.16
C VAL A 84 3.84 -0.90 10.56
#